data_AF-A0A7K8B849-F1
#
_entry.id   AF-A0A7K8B849-F1
#
_cell.length_a   1.000
_cell.length_b   1.000
_cell.length_c   1.000
_cell.angle_alpha   90.00
_cell.angle_beta   90.00
_cell.angle_gamma   90.00
#
_symmetry.space_group_name_H-M   'P 1'
#
loop_
_entity.id
_entity.type
_entity.pdbx_description
1 polymer ?
#
loop_
_entity_poly.entity_id
_entity_poly.type
_entity_poly.pdbx_seq_one_letter_code
_entity_poly.pdbx_strand_id
1 'polypeptide(L)'
;VDADDVITKEEQIFLLLKAKAKCERHLKAKVPKVHESPLRTGGHRCHLCRCGDSSLSPFSPTDGFCLPEWDGIVCWPEGVPGKVVAMPCPEYIYDFNHKGHAYRRCDLNGSWELVPGNNRTWANYSECAKFLTNETREREVFDRLYLIYTVGYSISLGSLTVAVLILGYFRRLHCTRNYIHMHLFVSFMLRAVSIFVKDAVLYSGSALEEMERISEEDLKSITEAPPADKSQFVGCKVAVTFFLYFLATNYYWILVEGLYLHSLIFMAFFSEKKYLWGFTLFGWG
;
A
#
# COMPACT_ATOMS: atom_id res chain seq x y z
N VAL A 1 14.25 11.15 0.73
CA VAL A 1 12.93 10.54 0.60
C VAL A 1 12.09 11.23 1.65
N ASP A 2 11.20 12.12 1.21
CA ASP A 2 10.34 12.90 2.10
C ASP A 2 9.34 11.97 2.79
N ALA A 3 8.95 12.33 4.02
CA ALA A 3 8.10 11.51 4.89
C ALA A 3 6.63 11.39 4.41
N ASP A 4 6.27 12.04 3.31
CA ASP A 4 4.90 12.12 2.77
C ASP A 4 4.68 11.25 1.51
N ASP A 5 5.71 10.60 0.97
CA ASP A 5 5.56 9.71 -0.18
C ASP A 5 5.08 8.33 0.28
N VAL A 6 3.75 8.11 0.22
CA VAL A 6 3.16 6.77 0.35
C VAL A 6 3.44 6.00 -0.93
N ILE A 7 4.21 4.92 -0.84
CA ILE A 7 4.50 4.06 -1.98
C ILE A 7 3.37 3.05 -2.20
N THR A 8 2.91 2.93 -3.45
CA THR A 8 1.95 1.88 -3.82
C THR A 8 2.65 0.53 -3.97
N LYS A 9 1.90 -0.58 -3.85
CA LYS A 9 2.45 -1.94 -4.05
C LYS A 9 3.06 -2.09 -5.45
N GLU A 10 2.42 -1.50 -6.46
CA GLU A 10 2.82 -1.53 -7.86
C GLU A 10 4.14 -0.80 -8.09
N GLU A 11 4.30 0.37 -7.48
CA GLU A 11 5.57 1.11 -7.51
C GLU A 11 6.68 0.35 -6.81
N GLN A 12 6.40 -0.26 -5.65
CA GLN A 12 7.35 -1.10 -4.92
C GLN A 12 7.77 -2.32 -5.77
N ILE A 13 6.84 -2.97 -6.47
CA ILE A 13 7.12 -4.06 -7.43
C ILE A 13 7.99 -3.56 -8.58
N PHE A 14 7.66 -2.41 -9.16
CA PHE A 14 8.43 -1.82 -10.26
C PHE A 14 9.88 -1.53 -9.84
N LEU A 15 10.09 -0.98 -8.65
CA LEU A 15 11.42 -0.72 -8.09
C LEU A 15 12.22 -2.02 -7.88
N LEU A 16 11.59 -3.06 -7.34
CA LEU A 16 12.20 -4.37 -7.16
C LEU A 16 12.60 -5.01 -8.50
N LEU A 17 11.73 -4.95 -9.51
CA LEU A 17 12.03 -5.45 -10.86
C LEU A 17 13.21 -4.70 -11.50
N LYS A 18 13.27 -3.37 -11.31
CA LYS A 18 14.38 -2.54 -11.77
C LYS A 18 15.70 -2.92 -11.07
N ALA A 19 15.66 -3.18 -9.76
CA ALA A 19 16.82 -3.63 -9.00
C ALA A 19 17.30 -5.01 -9.45
N LYS A 20 16.39 -5.96 -9.63
CA LYS A 20 16.67 -7.29 -10.18
C LYS A 20 17.35 -7.21 -11.56
N ALA A 21 16.77 -6.45 -12.49
CA ALA A 21 17.33 -6.28 -13.83
C ALA A 21 18.73 -5.64 -13.80
N LYS A 22 18.98 -4.70 -12.88
CA LYS A 22 20.31 -4.12 -12.66
C LYS A 22 21.29 -5.20 -12.19
N CYS A 23 20.91 -6.01 -11.20
CA CYS A 23 21.75 -7.10 -10.71
C CYS A 23 22.09 -8.11 -11.81
N GLU A 24 21.09 -8.59 -12.57
CA GLU A 24 21.30 -9.55 -13.65
C GLU A 24 22.26 -9.03 -14.72
N ARG A 25 22.24 -7.73 -15.03
CA ARG A 25 23.22 -7.10 -15.94
C ARG A 25 24.63 -7.13 -15.35
N HIS A 26 24.79 -6.85 -14.06
CA HIS A 26 26.09 -6.93 -13.37
C HIS A 26 26.63 -8.36 -13.32
N LEU A 27 25.76 -9.36 -13.08
CA LEU A 27 26.14 -10.76 -13.08
C LEU A 27 26.61 -11.20 -14.48
N LYS A 28 25.86 -10.87 -15.54
CA LYS A 28 26.22 -11.20 -16.93
C LYS A 28 27.53 -10.54 -17.37
N ALA A 29 27.85 -9.35 -16.87
CA ALA A 29 29.10 -8.66 -17.19
C ALA A 29 30.34 -9.32 -16.55
N LYS A 30 30.16 -10.05 -15.43
CA LYS A 30 31.23 -10.76 -14.73
C LYS A 30 31.48 -12.17 -15.24
N VAL A 31 30.54 -12.77 -15.98
CA VAL A 31 30.75 -14.06 -16.64
C VAL A 31 31.64 -13.84 -17.88
N PRO A 32 32.84 -14.42 -17.96
CA PRO A 32 33.68 -14.28 -19.16
C PRO A 32 32.94 -14.90 -20.35
N LYS A 33 32.83 -14.12 -21.44
CA LYS A 33 32.36 -14.65 -22.74
C LYS A 33 33.37 -15.71 -23.18
N VAL A 34 33.01 -16.98 -23.07
CA VAL A 34 33.73 -18.06 -23.76
C VAL A 34 33.60 -17.79 -25.25
N HIS A 35 34.66 -17.28 -25.86
CA HIS A 35 34.72 -17.10 -27.30
C HIS A 35 34.99 -18.49 -27.90
N GLU A 36 33.93 -19.17 -28.36
CA GLU A 36 34.08 -20.33 -29.24
C GLU A 36 34.87 -19.89 -30.47
N SER A 37 36.12 -20.33 -30.56
CA SER A 37 36.96 -20.13 -31.73
C SER A 37 36.42 -21.02 -32.85
N PRO A 38 36.13 -20.51 -34.06
CA PRO A 38 35.76 -21.36 -35.17
C PRO A 38 36.99 -22.12 -35.64
N LEU A 39 36.90 -23.45 -35.64
CA LEU A 39 37.85 -24.33 -36.31
C LEU A 39 37.82 -24.03 -37.82
N ARG A 40 38.84 -23.34 -38.35
CA ARG A 40 39.06 -23.21 -39.80
C ARG A 40 40.45 -23.70 -40.19
N THR A 41 40.43 -24.83 -40.88
CA THR A 41 41.52 -25.39 -41.71
C THR A 41 41.98 -24.39 -42.78
N GLY A 42 43.28 -24.24 -42.96
CA GLY A 42 43.86 -23.55 -44.12
C GLY A 42 45.17 -22.86 -43.79
N GLY A 43 46.29 -23.44 -44.23
CA GLY A 43 47.63 -22.92 -43.93
C GLY A 43 47.94 -21.59 -44.62
N HIS A 44 48.76 -20.77 -43.98
CA HIS A 44 49.89 -20.05 -44.56
C HIS A 44 50.80 -19.51 -43.45
N ARG A 45 52.07 -19.37 -43.82
CA ARG A 45 53.27 -19.21 -42.99
C ARG A 45 53.34 -17.82 -42.36
N CYS A 46 53.52 -17.73 -41.03
CA CYS A 46 53.90 -16.49 -40.34
C CYS A 46 55.16 -16.69 -39.50
N HIS A 47 55.99 -15.63 -39.50
CA HIS A 47 57.36 -15.58 -39.01
C HIS A 47 57.52 -15.86 -37.51
N LEU A 48 58.64 -16.50 -37.19
CA LEU A 48 59.19 -16.70 -35.85
C LEU A 48 59.50 -15.35 -35.19
N CYS A 49 58.88 -15.06 -34.05
CA CYS A 49 59.47 -14.22 -33.01
C CYS A 49 59.46 -15.03 -31.71
N ARG A 50 60.65 -15.36 -31.21
CA ARG A 50 60.89 -16.08 -29.96
C ARG A 50 61.54 -15.12 -28.97
N CYS A 51 60.88 -14.90 -27.84
CA CYS A 51 61.38 -14.50 -26.52
C CYS A 51 60.23 -14.85 -25.57
N GLY A 52 60.35 -15.56 -24.46
CA GLY A 52 61.43 -16.19 -23.70
C GLY A 52 60.73 -16.80 -22.47
N ASP A 53 61.27 -17.89 -21.94
CA ASP A 53 60.69 -18.66 -20.84
C ASP A 53 60.30 -17.81 -19.63
N SER A 54 59.09 -18.05 -19.11
CA SER A 54 58.72 -17.85 -17.71
C SER A 54 57.55 -18.78 -17.41
N SER A 55 57.90 -19.96 -16.87
CA SER A 55 57.07 -20.81 -16.03
C SER A 55 55.57 -20.88 -16.37
N LEU A 56 55.20 -21.93 -17.09
CA LEU A 56 53.88 -22.53 -17.02
C LEU A 56 53.56 -22.84 -15.55
N SER A 57 52.84 -21.94 -14.88
CA SER A 57 52.16 -22.24 -13.62
C SER A 57 50.78 -22.81 -13.99
N PRO A 58 50.38 -23.96 -13.42
CA PRO A 58 49.12 -24.59 -13.77
C PRO A 58 47.98 -23.70 -13.27
N PHE A 59 46.99 -23.49 -14.13
CA PHE A 59 45.68 -22.94 -13.76
C PHE A 59 45.18 -23.65 -12.49
N SER A 60 45.13 -22.93 -11.36
CA SER A 60 44.43 -23.38 -10.16
C SER A 60 42.93 -23.44 -10.49
N PRO A 61 42.24 -24.57 -10.30
CA PRO A 61 40.80 -24.59 -10.39
C PRO A 61 40.23 -23.88 -9.16
N THR A 62 39.36 -22.88 -9.39
CA THR A 62 38.45 -22.28 -8.39
C THR A 62 39.10 -21.79 -7.10
N ASP A 63 39.42 -20.50 -7.03
CA ASP A 63 39.37 -19.84 -5.73
C ASP A 63 37.96 -20.05 -5.16
N GLY A 64 37.82 -20.61 -3.96
CA GLY A 64 36.56 -21.03 -3.34
C GLY A 64 35.63 -19.87 -2.94
N PHE A 65 35.54 -18.82 -3.75
CA PHE A 65 34.63 -17.70 -3.54
C PHE A 65 33.18 -18.07 -3.83
N CYS A 66 32.26 -17.53 -3.04
CA CYS A 66 30.84 -17.64 -3.30
C CYS A 66 30.46 -16.74 -4.47
N LEU A 67 29.77 -17.32 -5.47
CA LEU A 67 29.34 -16.60 -6.65
C LEU A 67 28.31 -15.50 -6.29
N PRO A 68 28.38 -14.34 -6.96
CA PRO A 68 27.39 -13.30 -6.79
C PRO A 68 26.03 -13.75 -7.32
N GLU A 69 24.95 -13.43 -6.60
CA GLU A 69 23.60 -13.85 -6.94
C GLU A 69 22.53 -12.84 -6.48
N TRP A 70 21.33 -12.96 -7.05
CA TRP A 70 20.15 -12.22 -6.62
C TRP A 70 19.24 -13.14 -5.81
N ASP A 71 18.97 -12.79 -4.56
CA ASP A 71 18.18 -13.61 -3.64
C ASP A 71 16.69 -13.24 -3.59
N GLY A 72 16.25 -12.30 -4.43
CA GLY A 72 14.89 -11.75 -4.42
C GLY A 72 14.83 -10.33 -3.87
N ILE A 73 15.80 -9.92 -3.05
CA ILE A 73 15.80 -8.63 -2.37
C ILE A 73 17.10 -7.88 -2.59
N VAL A 74 18.27 -8.51 -2.47
CA VAL A 74 19.59 -7.88 -2.57
C VAL A 74 20.44 -8.59 -3.62
N CYS A 75 21.27 -7.82 -4.32
CA CYS A 75 22.28 -8.35 -5.21
C CYS A 75 23.56 -8.62 -4.40
N TRP A 76 23.83 -9.88 -4.06
CA TRP A 76 24.99 -10.25 -3.27
C TRP A 76 26.27 -10.20 -4.11
N PRO A 77 27.34 -9.56 -3.62
CA PRO A 77 28.63 -9.59 -4.28
C PRO A 77 29.32 -10.93 -4.07
N GLU A 78 30.48 -11.08 -4.70
CA GLU A 78 31.35 -12.24 -4.52
C GLU A 78 31.83 -12.34 -3.06
N GLY A 79 31.67 -13.52 -2.47
CA GLY A 79 31.92 -13.74 -1.04
C GLY A 79 33.24 -14.48 -0.79
N VAL A 80 34.05 -13.99 0.15
CA VAL A 80 35.27 -14.67 0.59
C VAL A 80 34.92 -15.91 1.42
N PRO A 81 35.47 -17.11 1.11
CA PRO A 81 35.16 -18.31 1.87
C PRO A 81 35.49 -18.15 3.36
N GLY A 82 34.57 -18.62 4.21
CA GLY A 82 34.68 -18.53 5.67
C GLY A 82 34.45 -17.14 6.26
N LYS A 83 34.03 -16.14 5.44
CA LYS A 83 33.72 -14.78 5.90
C LYS A 83 32.23 -14.46 5.75
N VAL A 84 31.79 -13.49 6.55
CA VAL A 84 30.46 -12.90 6.45
C VAL A 84 30.55 -11.68 5.54
N VAL A 85 29.68 -11.64 4.54
CA VAL A 85 29.46 -10.51 3.63
C VAL A 85 28.34 -9.65 4.22
N ALA A 86 28.58 -8.35 4.32
CA ALA A 86 27.59 -7.37 4.76
C ALA A 86 27.23 -6.44 3.60
N MET A 87 25.93 -6.24 3.39
CA MET A 87 25.39 -5.32 2.38
C MET A 87 24.48 -4.30 3.07
N PRO A 88 24.50 -3.01 2.69
CA PRO A 88 23.57 -2.04 3.24
C PRO A 88 22.12 -2.43 2.88
N CYS A 89 21.17 -2.17 3.77
CA CYS A 89 19.76 -2.40 3.49
C CYS A 89 19.32 -1.55 2.28
N PRO A 90 18.61 -2.13 1.30
CA PRO A 90 18.27 -1.44 0.05
C PRO A 90 17.38 -0.21 0.26
N GLU A 91 17.66 0.86 -0.50
CA GLU A 91 16.86 2.09 -0.51
C GLU A 91 15.53 1.96 -1.27
N TYR A 92 15.41 0.95 -2.14
CA TYR A 92 14.19 0.70 -2.93
C TYR A 92 13.12 -0.09 -2.17
N ILE A 93 13.35 -0.44 -0.90
CA ILE A 93 12.31 -1.01 -0.03
C ILE A 93 11.96 0.02 1.02
N TYR A 94 10.77 0.58 0.92
CA TYR A 94 10.34 1.71 1.74
C TYR A 94 10.37 1.41 3.25
N ASP A 95 9.90 0.23 3.67
CA ASP A 95 9.77 -0.12 5.09
C ASP A 95 11.08 -0.57 5.77
N PHE A 96 12.20 -0.57 5.04
CA PHE A 96 13.48 -1.03 5.58
C PHE A 96 14.24 0.09 6.29
N ASN A 97 14.93 -0.30 7.36
CA ASN A 97 15.91 0.58 7.99
C ASN A 97 17.18 0.70 7.12
N HIS A 98 17.25 1.74 6.28
CA HIS A 98 18.38 1.98 5.36
C HIS A 98 19.74 2.21 6.04
N LYS A 99 19.79 2.39 7.37
CA LYS A 99 21.05 2.50 8.14
C LYS A 99 21.60 1.13 8.56
N GLY A 100 20.80 0.07 8.46
CA GLY A 100 21.20 -1.29 8.82
C GLY A 100 21.94 -2.01 7.70
N HIS A 101 22.42 -3.22 8.00
CA HIS A 101 23.01 -4.12 7.03
C HIS A 101 22.33 -5.49 7.02
N ALA A 102 22.25 -6.08 5.84
CA ALA A 102 21.93 -7.49 5.64
C ALA A 102 23.22 -8.31 5.65
N TYR A 103 23.18 -9.50 6.26
CA TYR A 103 24.35 -10.37 6.41
C TYR A 103 24.16 -11.72 5.77
N ARG A 104 25.23 -12.22 5.14
CA ARG A 104 25.27 -13.56 4.56
C ARG A 104 26.63 -14.18 4.72
N ARG A 105 26.71 -15.49 4.93
CA ARG A 105 27.99 -16.18 5.13
C ARG A 105 28.32 -17.03 3.92
N CYS A 106 29.56 -16.93 3.47
CA CYS A 106 30.13 -17.82 2.49
C CYS A 106 30.81 -19.00 3.19
N ASP A 107 30.40 -20.22 2.86
CA ASP A 107 31.02 -21.45 3.39
C ASP A 107 32.41 -21.68 2.76
N LEU A 108 33.23 -22.50 3.39
CA LEU A 108 34.58 -22.84 2.91
C LEU A 108 34.57 -23.58 1.56
N ASN A 109 33.43 -24.20 1.23
CA ASN A 109 33.22 -24.92 -0.02
C ASN A 109 32.90 -24.00 -1.21
N GLY A 110 32.88 -22.68 -1.03
CA GLY A 110 32.53 -21.71 -2.08
C GLY A 110 31.04 -21.65 -2.41
N SER A 111 30.19 -22.06 -1.48
CA SER A 111 28.73 -21.98 -1.57
C SER A 111 28.16 -21.14 -0.41
N TRP A 112 27.03 -20.49 -0.63
CA TRP A 112 26.34 -19.75 0.43
C TRP A 112 25.86 -20.70 1.55
N GLU A 113 26.02 -20.27 2.80
CA GLU A 113 25.57 -21.05 3.98
C GLU A 113 24.08 -21.38 3.86
N LEU A 114 23.71 -22.63 4.18
CA LEU A 114 22.33 -23.11 4.16
C LEU A 114 21.72 -23.08 5.56
N VAL A 115 20.40 -22.91 5.64
CA VAL A 115 19.67 -22.97 6.92
C VAL A 115 19.64 -24.43 7.42
N PRO A 116 19.98 -24.70 8.70
CA PRO A 116 19.87 -26.05 9.25
C PRO A 116 18.43 -26.59 9.14
N GLY A 117 18.24 -27.68 8.41
CA GLY A 117 16.93 -28.35 8.24
C GLY A 117 16.21 -28.06 6.92
N ASN A 118 16.65 -27.08 6.12
CA ASN A 118 16.05 -26.77 4.82
C ASN A 118 17.14 -26.42 3.78
N ASN A 119 16.94 -26.77 2.50
CA ASN A 119 17.85 -26.41 1.40
C ASN A 119 17.72 -24.92 0.97
N ARG A 120 17.37 -24.01 1.88
CA ARG A 120 17.32 -22.56 1.62
C ARG A 120 18.61 -21.92 2.11
N THR A 121 19.08 -20.93 1.37
CA THR A 121 20.28 -20.19 1.78
C THR A 121 19.97 -19.29 2.97
N TRP A 122 20.85 -19.31 3.97
CA TRP A 122 20.78 -18.46 5.14
C TRP A 122 21.11 -17.01 4.76
N ALA A 123 20.34 -16.07 5.30
CA ALA A 123 20.60 -14.63 5.27
C ALA A 123 19.95 -14.00 6.50
N ASN A 124 20.59 -12.95 7.05
CA ASN A 124 20.07 -12.23 8.20
C ASN A 124 19.69 -10.79 7.82
N TYR A 125 18.39 -10.50 7.92
CA TYR A 125 17.77 -9.19 7.66
C TYR A 125 17.29 -8.47 8.93
N SER A 126 17.70 -8.92 10.13
CA SER A 126 17.19 -8.39 11.39
C SER A 126 17.36 -6.88 11.55
N GLU A 127 18.48 -6.32 11.06
CA GLU A 127 18.70 -4.86 11.12
C GLU A 127 17.83 -4.07 10.16
N CYS A 128 17.47 -4.67 9.01
CA CYS A 128 16.60 -4.04 8.01
C CYS A 128 15.13 -4.06 8.46
N ALA A 129 14.67 -5.16 9.07
CA ALA A 129 13.27 -5.39 9.43
C ALA A 129 12.83 -4.77 10.78
N LYS A 130 13.64 -3.87 11.38
CA LYS A 130 13.43 -3.35 12.74
C LYS A 130 12.09 -2.63 12.95
N PHE A 131 11.52 -2.03 11.91
CA PHE A 131 10.30 -1.20 12.02
C PHE A 131 9.01 -1.95 11.67
N LEU A 132 9.10 -3.16 11.10
CA LEU A 132 7.96 -3.94 10.59
C LEU A 132 7.09 -4.58 11.70
N THR A 133 7.48 -4.47 12.97
CA THR A 133 6.79 -5.17 14.09
C THR A 133 5.61 -4.40 14.68
N ASN A 134 5.37 -3.15 14.28
CA ASN A 134 4.37 -2.27 14.94
C ASN A 134 2.95 -2.35 14.35
N GLU A 135 2.76 -3.08 13.26
CA GLU A 135 1.49 -3.18 12.50
C GLU A 135 0.28 -3.64 13.32
N THR A 136 0.50 -4.51 14.31
CA THR A 136 -0.61 -5.14 15.05
C THR A 136 -1.34 -4.17 15.97
N ARG A 137 -0.64 -3.18 16.53
CA ARG A 137 -1.22 -2.23 17.50
C ARG A 137 -2.17 -1.24 16.84
N GLU A 138 -1.89 -0.84 15.61
CA GLU A 138 -2.72 0.14 14.89
C GLU A 138 -4.05 -0.47 14.45
N ARG A 139 -4.04 -1.72 13.96
CA ARG A 139 -5.27 -2.44 13.59
C ARG A 139 -6.26 -2.54 14.74
N GLU A 140 -5.79 -2.89 15.95
CA GLU A 140 -6.67 -2.96 17.13
C GLU A 140 -7.36 -1.63 17.45
N VAL A 141 -6.67 -0.51 17.24
CA VAL A 141 -7.25 0.83 17.47
C VAL A 141 -8.31 1.13 16.41
N PHE A 142 -8.04 0.85 15.14
CA PHE A 142 -9.00 1.06 14.06
C PHE A 142 -10.24 0.19 14.22
N ASP A 143 -10.10 -1.07 14.63
CA ASP A 143 -11.23 -1.98 14.87
C ASP A 143 -12.13 -1.51 16.03
N ARG A 144 -11.51 -1.00 17.11
CA ARG A 144 -12.27 -0.43 18.24
C ARG A 144 -13.06 0.81 17.81
N LEU A 145 -12.43 1.72 17.07
CA LEU A 145 -13.10 2.89 16.54
C LEU A 145 -14.24 2.50 15.60
N TYR A 146 -14.00 1.52 14.71
CA TYR A 146 -14.98 0.93 13.80
C TYR A 146 -16.24 0.47 14.53
N LEU A 147 -16.06 -0.34 15.58
CA LEU A 147 -17.16 -0.88 16.35
C LEU A 147 -17.97 0.23 17.02
N ILE A 148 -17.29 1.20 17.66
CA ILE A 148 -17.95 2.29 18.40
C ILE A 148 -18.83 3.12 17.46
N TYR A 149 -18.29 3.58 16.32
CA TYR A 149 -19.09 4.42 15.44
C TYR A 149 -20.19 3.62 14.74
N THR A 150 -19.94 2.36 14.35
CA THR A 150 -20.93 1.52 13.64
C THR A 150 -22.16 1.28 14.52
N VAL A 151 -21.93 0.91 15.79
CA VAL A 151 -23.02 0.73 16.76
C VAL A 151 -23.73 2.06 17.03
N GLY A 152 -22.98 3.16 17.21
CA GLY A 152 -23.55 4.47 17.47
C GLY A 152 -24.45 5.00 16.34
N TYR A 153 -23.99 4.91 15.09
CA TYR A 153 -24.76 5.34 13.92
C TYR A 153 -25.96 4.42 13.66
N SER A 154 -25.87 3.13 13.95
CA SER A 154 -27.00 2.19 13.83
C SER A 154 -28.14 2.55 14.79
N ILE A 155 -27.81 2.78 16.06
CA ILE A 155 -28.79 3.20 17.09
C ILE A 155 -29.40 4.56 16.74
N SER A 156 -28.56 5.50 16.29
CA SER A 156 -28.99 6.84 15.88
C SER A 156 -29.92 6.79 14.68
N LEU A 157 -29.60 5.98 13.66
CA LEU A 157 -30.44 5.82 12.48
C LEU A 157 -31.81 5.24 12.85
N GLY A 158 -31.85 4.22 13.72
CA GLY A 158 -33.10 3.63 14.21
C GLY A 158 -33.98 4.65 14.96
N SER A 159 -33.40 5.39 15.91
CA SER A 159 -34.15 6.39 16.70
C SER A 159 -34.63 7.57 15.85
N LEU A 160 -33.79 8.08 14.95
CA LEU A 160 -34.14 9.19 14.04
C LEU A 160 -35.21 8.78 13.04
N THR A 161 -35.18 7.54 12.54
CA THR A 161 -36.24 7.02 11.65
C THR A 161 -37.60 7.09 12.36
N VAL A 162 -37.67 6.61 13.60
CA VAL A 162 -38.90 6.68 14.41
C VAL A 162 -39.32 8.13 14.65
N ALA A 163 -38.39 9.04 14.97
CA ALA A 163 -38.68 10.44 15.19
C ALA A 163 -39.26 11.13 13.93
N VAL A 164 -38.64 10.92 12.76
CA VAL A 164 -39.12 11.46 11.48
C VAL A 164 -40.50 10.89 11.12
N LEU A 165 -40.74 9.61 11.36
CA LEU A 165 -42.06 8.99 11.13
C LEU A 165 -43.14 9.61 12.02
N ILE A 166 -42.86 9.83 13.32
CA ILE A 166 -43.80 10.48 14.25
C ILE A 166 -44.11 11.90 13.79
N LEU A 167 -43.09 12.72 13.51
CA LEU A 167 -43.27 14.10 13.08
C LEU A 167 -43.96 14.21 11.71
N GLY A 168 -43.72 13.27 10.80
CA GLY A 168 -44.36 13.18 9.49
C GLY A 168 -45.83 12.75 9.58
N TYR A 169 -46.15 11.77 10.41
CA TYR A 169 -47.49 11.20 10.54
C TYR A 169 -48.48 12.15 11.23
N PHE A 170 -48.08 12.77 12.35
CA PHE A 170 -48.96 13.65 13.09
C PHE A 170 -49.03 15.05 12.46
N ARG A 171 -50.04 15.27 11.60
CA ARG A 171 -50.32 16.60 10.99
C ARG A 171 -50.45 17.74 12.01
N ARG A 172 -50.84 17.45 13.25
CA ARG A 172 -50.91 18.43 14.35
C ARG A 172 -49.53 19.00 14.75
N LEU A 173 -48.44 18.30 14.43
CA LEU A 173 -47.07 18.70 14.71
C LEU A 173 -46.40 19.41 13.51
N HIS A 174 -47.13 19.70 12.43
CA HIS A 174 -46.57 20.40 11.27
C HIS A 174 -46.47 21.91 11.53
N CYS A 175 -45.31 22.32 12.06
CA CYS A 175 -44.93 23.71 12.28
C CYS A 175 -43.58 23.99 11.62
N THR A 176 -43.28 25.24 11.29
CA THR A 176 -42.01 25.68 10.67
C THR A 176 -40.78 25.18 11.43
N ARG A 177 -40.79 25.27 12.76
CA ARG A 177 -39.75 24.69 13.64
C ARG A 177 -39.58 23.18 13.43
N ASN A 178 -40.69 22.44 13.42
CA ASN A 178 -40.64 20.98 13.27
C ASN A 178 -40.21 20.56 11.85
N TYR A 179 -40.48 21.38 10.83
CA TYR A 179 -39.91 21.17 9.49
C TYR A 179 -38.37 21.30 9.49
N ILE A 180 -37.81 22.30 10.17
CA ILE A 180 -36.35 22.46 10.30
C ILE A 180 -35.75 21.25 11.04
N HIS A 181 -36.37 20.81 12.14
CA HIS A 181 -35.93 19.60 12.84
C HIS A 181 -36.04 18.34 11.95
N MET A 182 -37.08 18.21 11.12
CA MET A 182 -37.17 17.09 10.17
C MET A 182 -36.01 17.11 9.16
N HIS A 183 -35.65 18.26 8.60
CA HIS A 183 -34.49 18.36 7.71
C HIS A 183 -33.17 18.05 8.42
N LEU A 184 -32.99 18.51 9.66
CA LEU A 184 -31.84 18.16 10.48
C LEU A 184 -31.75 16.64 10.72
N PHE A 185 -32.85 16.00 11.12
CA PHE A 185 -32.87 14.55 11.33
C PHE A 185 -32.58 13.77 10.05
N VAL A 186 -33.14 14.19 8.91
CA VAL A 186 -32.83 13.60 7.59
C VAL A 186 -31.34 13.77 7.26
N SER A 187 -30.72 14.92 7.58
CA SER A 187 -29.28 15.11 7.37
C SER A 187 -28.43 14.12 8.20
N PHE A 188 -28.83 13.84 9.44
CA PHE A 188 -28.17 12.83 10.28
C PHE A 188 -28.38 11.42 9.75
N MET A 189 -29.58 11.09 9.25
CA MET A 189 -29.85 9.79 8.61
C MET A 189 -28.97 9.59 7.37
N LEU A 190 -28.89 10.59 6.49
CA LEU A 190 -28.05 10.53 5.28
C LEU A 190 -26.56 10.43 5.60
N ARG A 191 -26.11 11.13 6.66
CA ARG A 191 -24.74 10.99 7.19
C ARG A 191 -24.45 9.57 7.68
N ALA A 192 -25.39 8.94 8.41
CA ALA A 192 -25.22 7.56 8.87
C ALA A 192 -25.16 6.58 7.69
N VAL A 193 -26.07 6.73 6.72
CA VAL A 193 -26.11 5.88 5.52
C VAL A 193 -24.85 6.05 4.67
N SER A 194 -24.33 7.27 4.51
CA SER A 194 -23.12 7.51 3.71
C SER A 194 -21.87 6.90 4.32
N ILE A 195 -21.80 6.84 5.66
CA ILE A 195 -20.73 6.12 6.38
C ILE A 195 -20.79 4.63 6.05
N PHE A 196 -21.97 4.00 6.15
CA PHE A 196 -22.11 2.58 5.79
C PHE A 196 -21.75 2.29 4.33
N VAL A 197 -22.14 3.17 3.40
CA VAL A 197 -21.76 3.04 1.98
C VAL A 197 -20.23 3.17 1.81
N LYS A 198 -19.60 4.16 2.46
CA LYS A 198 -18.14 4.35 2.44
C LYS A 198 -17.44 3.10 2.99
N ASP A 199 -17.91 2.57 4.10
CA ASP A 199 -17.28 1.42 4.77
C ASP A 199 -17.47 0.13 3.97
N ALA A 200 -18.63 -0.06 3.31
CA ALA A 200 -18.84 -1.18 2.40
C ALA A 200 -17.85 -1.16 1.22
N VAL A 201 -17.57 0.02 0.66
CA VAL A 201 -16.60 0.17 -0.44
C VAL A 201 -15.17 -0.05 0.06
N LEU A 202 -14.81 0.49 1.22
CA LEU A 202 -13.48 0.29 1.82
C LEU A 202 -13.22 -1.18 2.19
N TYR A 203 -14.21 -1.84 2.80
CA TYR A 203 -14.10 -3.25 3.18
C TYR A 203 -14.02 -4.17 1.96
N SER A 204 -14.70 -3.83 0.86
CA SER A 204 -14.57 -4.56 -0.41
C SER A 204 -13.15 -4.47 -0.97
N GLY A 205 -12.47 -3.33 -0.79
CA GLY A 205 -11.05 -3.17 -1.15
C GLY A 205 -10.11 -3.99 -0.27
N SER A 206 -10.30 -3.98 1.06
CA SER A 206 -9.44 -4.75 1.98
C SER A 206 -9.67 -6.26 1.89
N ALA A 207 -10.91 -6.71 1.67
CA ALA A 207 -11.23 -8.13 1.49
C ALA A 207 -10.64 -8.71 0.20
N LEU A 208 -10.51 -7.88 -0.85
CA LEU A 208 -9.78 -8.26 -2.07
C LEU A 208 -8.28 -8.48 -1.79
N GLU A 209 -7.66 -7.62 -0.99
CA GLU A 209 -6.26 -7.80 -0.59
C GLU A 209 -6.03 -9.02 0.33
N GLU A 210 -7.04 -9.41 1.11
CA GLU A 210 -6.97 -10.60 1.97
C GLU A 210 -7.23 -11.89 1.17
N MET A 211 -8.12 -11.85 0.17
CA MET A 211 -8.32 -12.95 -0.77
C MET A 211 -7.08 -13.19 -1.65
N GLU A 212 -6.37 -12.12 -2.03
CA GLU A 212 -5.08 -12.24 -2.74
C GLU A 212 -3.99 -12.89 -1.87
N ARG A 213 -4.06 -12.77 -0.54
CA ARG A 213 -3.17 -13.49 0.39
C ARG A 213 -3.51 -14.97 0.56
N ILE A 214 -4.70 -15.44 0.15
CA ILE A 214 -5.12 -16.85 0.28
C ILE A 214 -4.84 -17.66 -1.00
N SER A 215 -4.41 -17.03 -2.11
CA SER A 215 -3.98 -17.73 -3.32
C SER A 215 -2.46 -17.92 -3.37
N GLU A 216 -1.86 -18.49 -2.30
CA GLU A 216 -0.41 -18.76 -2.22
C GLU A 216 0.03 -20.08 -2.89
N GLU A 217 -0.83 -20.78 -3.65
CA GLU A 217 -0.47 -22.09 -4.23
C GLU A 217 -0.48 -22.24 -5.77
N ASP A 218 -0.68 -21.17 -6.57
CA ASP A 218 -0.48 -21.26 -8.04
C ASP A 218 0.53 -20.23 -8.58
N LEU A 219 1.79 -20.66 -8.58
CA LEU A 219 2.96 -20.00 -9.15
C LEU A 219 3.17 -20.42 -10.62
N LYS A 220 2.99 -19.50 -11.60
CA LYS A 220 3.81 -19.34 -12.84
C LYS A 220 3.11 -18.51 -13.94
N SER A 221 3.40 -17.21 -14.00
CA SER A 221 3.93 -16.51 -15.18
C SER A 221 3.93 -15.02 -14.91
N ILE A 222 5.11 -14.44 -14.72
CA ILE A 222 5.29 -12.99 -14.63
C ILE A 222 5.16 -12.44 -16.05
N THR A 223 3.96 -11.98 -16.41
CA THR A 223 3.69 -10.89 -17.35
C THR A 223 2.21 -10.57 -17.31
N GLU A 224 1.77 -9.89 -16.26
CA GLU A 224 0.73 -8.86 -16.33
C GLU A 224 0.64 -8.21 -14.95
N ALA A 225 0.79 -6.89 -14.92
CA ALA A 225 0.43 -6.10 -13.75
C ALA A 225 -1.07 -6.33 -13.48
N PRO A 226 -1.52 -6.45 -12.22
CA PRO A 226 -2.94 -6.59 -11.92
C PRO A 226 -3.69 -5.42 -12.58
N PRO A 227 -4.77 -5.69 -13.35
CA PRO A 227 -5.55 -4.60 -13.92
C PRO A 227 -6.22 -3.86 -12.77
N ALA A 228 -5.70 -2.67 -12.43
CA ALA A 228 -6.37 -1.75 -11.54
C ALA A 228 -7.79 -1.48 -12.08
N ASP A 229 -8.77 -2.08 -11.41
CA ASP A 229 -10.13 -2.18 -11.90
C ASP A 229 -10.79 -0.80 -11.80
N LYS A 230 -10.84 -0.07 -12.92
CA LYS A 230 -11.26 1.34 -13.00
C LYS A 230 -12.65 1.59 -12.39
N SER A 231 -13.50 0.56 -12.39
CA SER A 231 -14.84 0.55 -11.81
C SER A 231 -14.82 0.76 -10.28
N GLN A 232 -13.91 0.08 -9.58
CA GLN A 232 -13.78 0.19 -8.12
C GLN A 232 -13.24 1.56 -7.70
N PHE A 233 -12.28 2.11 -8.45
CA PHE A 233 -11.74 3.44 -8.17
C PHE A 233 -12.80 4.55 -8.33
N VAL A 234 -13.62 4.47 -9.37
CA VAL A 234 -14.74 5.40 -9.58
C VAL A 234 -15.78 5.26 -8.47
N GLY A 235 -16.13 4.02 -8.09
CA GLY A 235 -17.06 3.75 -6.98
C GLY A 235 -16.57 4.34 -5.65
N CYS A 236 -15.30 4.15 -5.31
CA CYS A 236 -14.67 4.73 -4.13
C CYS A 236 -14.69 6.26 -4.15
N LYS A 237 -14.32 6.89 -5.28
CA LYS A 237 -14.34 8.35 -5.42
C LYS A 237 -15.74 8.93 -5.22
N VAL A 238 -16.75 8.28 -5.78
CA VAL A 238 -18.16 8.66 -5.63
C VAL A 238 -18.60 8.51 -4.18
N ALA A 239 -18.31 7.37 -3.53
CA ALA A 239 -18.66 7.13 -2.12
C ALA A 239 -18.02 8.14 -1.17
N VAL A 240 -16.74 8.47 -1.35
CA VAL A 240 -16.03 9.48 -0.55
C VAL A 240 -16.64 10.87 -0.76
N THR A 241 -17.01 11.20 -2.00
CA THR A 241 -17.65 12.49 -2.32
C THR A 241 -19.02 12.60 -1.63
N PHE A 242 -19.84 11.56 -1.67
CA PHE A 242 -21.12 11.53 -0.95
C PHE A 242 -20.92 11.63 0.57
N PHE A 243 -19.94 10.95 1.14
CA PHE A 243 -19.61 11.05 2.56
C PHE A 243 -19.29 12.50 2.96
N LEU A 244 -18.40 13.17 2.22
CA LEU A 244 -18.03 14.55 2.49
C LEU A 244 -19.20 15.53 2.32
N TYR A 245 -20.03 15.33 1.28
CA TYR A 245 -21.22 16.14 1.06
C TYR A 245 -22.19 16.04 2.25
N PHE A 246 -22.58 14.82 2.65
CA PHE A 246 -23.53 14.65 3.76
C PHE A 246 -22.96 15.06 5.12
N LEU A 247 -21.64 14.92 5.31
CA LEU A 247 -20.96 15.46 6.49
C LEU A 247 -21.08 16.99 6.54
N ALA A 248 -20.80 17.66 5.42
CA ALA A 248 -20.94 19.11 5.32
C ALA A 248 -22.40 19.54 5.55
N THR A 249 -23.33 18.99 4.78
CA THR A 249 -24.78 19.27 4.90
C THR A 249 -25.29 19.09 6.33
N ASN A 250 -24.82 18.08 7.07
CA ASN A 250 -25.18 17.90 8.47
C ASN A 250 -24.72 19.09 9.35
N TYR A 251 -23.48 19.56 9.20
CA TYR A 251 -23.00 20.75 9.91
C TYR A 251 -23.74 22.03 9.47
N TYR A 252 -24.05 22.18 8.18
CA TYR A 252 -24.86 23.30 7.68
C TYR A 252 -26.27 23.28 8.27
N TRP A 253 -26.92 22.12 8.42
CA TRP A 253 -28.25 22.04 9.05
C TRP A 253 -28.22 22.34 10.56
N ILE A 254 -27.16 21.95 11.28
CA ILE A 254 -26.95 22.36 12.67
C ILE A 254 -26.79 23.90 12.74
N LEU A 255 -26.04 24.49 11.81
CA LEU A 255 -25.89 25.94 11.72
C LEU A 255 -27.22 26.64 11.39
N VAL A 256 -28.02 26.08 10.46
CA VAL A 256 -29.36 26.59 10.10
C VAL A 256 -30.28 26.58 11.31
N GLU A 257 -30.29 25.52 12.11
CA GLU A 257 -31.08 25.45 13.34
C GLU A 257 -30.65 26.54 14.34
N GLY A 258 -29.34 26.73 14.52
CA GLY A 258 -28.79 27.81 15.34
C GLY A 258 -29.17 29.21 14.85
N LEU A 259 -29.07 29.45 13.54
CA LEU A 259 -29.44 30.72 12.91
C LEU A 259 -30.95 30.97 12.99
N TYR A 260 -31.76 29.93 12.88
CA TYR A 260 -33.22 30.03 13.03
C TYR A 260 -33.59 30.41 14.46
N LEU A 261 -33.00 29.76 15.47
CA LEU A 261 -33.21 30.09 16.88
C LEU A 261 -32.76 31.52 17.20
N HIS A 262 -31.59 31.92 16.70
CA HIS A 262 -31.08 33.28 16.86
C HIS A 262 -32.01 34.31 16.20
N SER A 263 -32.46 34.03 14.99
CA SER A 263 -33.38 34.91 14.26
C SER A 263 -34.66 35.12 15.06
N LEU A 264 -35.30 34.04 15.55
CA LEU A 264 -36.52 34.11 16.36
C LEU A 264 -36.43 35.03 17.58
N ILE A 265 -35.24 35.16 18.18
CA ILE A 265 -35.03 36.01 19.36
C ILE A 265 -34.84 37.47 18.96
N PHE A 266 -34.10 37.74 17.87
CA PHE A 266 -33.59 39.08 17.57
C PHE A 266 -34.42 39.89 16.56
N MET A 267 -35.22 39.28 15.67
CA MET A 267 -36.11 40.05 14.79
C MET A 267 -37.58 39.89 15.17
N ALA A 268 -38.38 40.93 14.92
CA ALA A 268 -39.80 40.94 15.27
C ALA A 268 -40.73 40.52 14.12
N PHE A 269 -40.28 40.54 12.86
CA PHE A 269 -41.11 40.24 11.68
C PHE A 269 -40.36 39.32 10.70
N PHE A 270 -40.91 38.13 10.45
CA PHE A 270 -40.34 37.17 9.51
C PHE A 270 -41.39 36.71 8.51
N SER A 271 -40.99 36.58 7.24
CA SER A 271 -41.77 35.84 6.25
C SER A 271 -41.38 34.36 6.32
N GLU A 272 -42.16 33.57 7.06
CA GLU A 272 -41.89 32.15 7.33
C GLU A 272 -41.57 31.35 6.06
N LYS A 273 -42.34 31.54 4.98
CA LYS A 273 -42.12 30.82 3.71
C LYS A 273 -40.82 31.21 3.01
N LYS A 274 -40.47 32.50 2.98
CA LYS A 274 -39.25 32.98 2.31
C LYS A 274 -38.00 32.57 3.07
N TYR A 275 -38.04 32.64 4.39
CA TYR A 275 -36.95 32.19 5.26
C TYR A 275 -36.77 30.66 5.19
N LEU A 276 -37.85 29.88 5.24
CA LEU A 276 -37.76 28.42 5.14
C LEU A 276 -37.16 27.97 3.80
N TRP A 277 -37.54 28.61 2.69
CA TRP A 277 -36.95 28.32 1.38
C TRP A 277 -35.46 28.72 1.32
N GLY A 278 -35.11 29.89 1.87
CA GLY A 278 -33.72 30.33 1.98
C GLY A 278 -32.85 29.39 2.83
N PHE A 279 -33.35 28.94 3.98
CA PHE A 279 -32.65 27.98 4.84
C PHE A 279 -32.53 26.60 4.20
N THR A 280 -33.53 26.17 3.43
CA THR A 280 -33.46 24.89 2.70
C THR A 280 -32.38 24.94 1.61
N LEU A 281 -32.29 26.05 0.88
CA LEU A 281 -31.22 26.25 -0.10
C LEU A 281 -29.85 26.34 0.55
N PHE A 282 -29.72 27.05 1.67
CA PHE A 282 -28.45 27.17 2.39
C PHE A 282 -28.00 25.86 3.06
N GLY A 283 -28.95 25.01 3.47
CA GLY A 283 -28.65 23.74 4.11
C GLY A 283 -28.22 22.65 3.13
N TRP A 284 -28.86 22.56 1.95
CA TRP A 284 -28.63 21.50 0.96
C TRP A 284 -27.78 21.92 -0.25
N GLY A 285 -27.78 23.21 -0.59
CA GLY A 285 -27.07 23.75 -1.76
C GLY A 285 -25.65 24.13 -1.43
#